data_AF-N8VG24-F1
#
_entry.id   AF-N8VG24-F1
#
_cell.length_a   1.000
_cell.length_b   1.000
_cell.length_c   1.000
_cell.angle_alpha   90.00
_cell.angle_beta   90.00
_cell.angle_gamma   90.00
#
_symmetry.space_group_name_H-M   'P 1'
#
loop_
_entity.id
_entity.type
_entity.pdbx_description
1 polymer ?
#
loop_
_entity_poly.entity_id
_entity_poly.type
_entity_poly.pdbx_seq_one_letter_code
_entity_poly.pdbx_strand_id
1 'polypeptide(L)' 'MTEKQCAWIENQDANWETECGETFVFNDCMLPSEHSFRFCCFCGEELSETVFEEEWND' A
#
# COMPACT_ATOMS: atom_id res chain seq x y z
N MET A 1 -10.89 -19.80 7.65
CA MET A 1 -10.01 -18.85 8.38
C MET A 1 -10.08 -17.58 7.57
N THR A 2 -10.50 -16.46 8.16
CA THR A 2 -10.50 -15.18 7.45
C THR A 2 -9.04 -14.74 7.39
N GLU A 3 -8.42 -14.84 6.22
CA GLU A 3 -7.09 -14.29 5.97
C GLU A 3 -7.19 -12.79 6.24
N LYS A 4 -6.57 -12.32 7.31
CA LYS A 4 -6.55 -10.90 7.63
C LYS A 4 -5.48 -10.24 6.78
N GLN A 5 -5.92 -9.35 5.90
CA GLN A 5 -5.06 -8.55 5.06
C GLN A 5 -5.08 -7.11 5.54
N CYS A 6 -3.96 -6.41 5.42
CA CYS A 6 -3.84 -4.99 5.65
C CYS A 6 -3.81 -4.31 4.28
N ALA A 7 -4.87 -3.59 3.95
CA ALA A 7 -4.94 -2.82 2.71
C ALA A 7 -3.94 -1.65 2.76
N TRP A 8 -3.14 -1.51 1.70
CA TRP A 8 -2.23 -0.39 1.46
C TRP A 8 -2.75 0.33 0.22
N ILE A 9 -3.20 1.56 0.39
CA ILE A 9 -3.80 2.36 -0.67
C ILE A 9 -2.88 3.54 -0.96
N GLU A 10 -2.39 3.63 -2.19
CA GLU A 10 -1.63 4.79 -2.62
C GLU A 10 -2.54 6.01 -2.73
N ASN A 11 -2.05 7.18 -2.32
CA ASN A 11 -2.76 8.45 -2.41
C ASN A 11 -2.13 9.39 -3.45
N GLN A 12 -2.73 10.57 -3.62
CA GLN A 12 -2.30 11.58 -4.60
C GLN A 12 -0.86 12.08 -4.41
N ASP A 13 -0.31 11.95 -3.20
CA ASP A 13 1.06 12.33 -2.87
C ASP A 13 2.05 11.15 -3.02
N ALA A 14 1.64 10.04 -3.65
CA ALA A 14 2.38 8.78 -3.76
C ALA A 14 2.78 8.16 -2.40
N ASN A 15 2.01 8.48 -1.35
CA ASN A 15 2.15 7.85 -0.03
C ASN A 15 1.16 6.69 0.10
N TRP A 16 1.50 5.72 0.94
CA TRP A 16 0.70 4.51 1.16
C TRP A 16 -0.02 4.59 2.50
N GLU A 17 -1.34 4.78 2.47
CA GLU A 17 -2.20 4.74 3.65
C GLU A 17 -2.57 3.28 3.96
N THR A 18 -2.28 2.85 5.18
CA THR A 18 -2.52 1.46 5.62
C THR A 18 -3.84 1.34 6.38
N GLU A 19 -4.52 0.19 6.26
CA GLU A 19 -5.75 -0.09 6.99
C GLU A 19 -5.55 -0.04 8.52
N CYS A 20 -4.33 -0.36 8.99
CA CYS A 20 -4.00 -0.29 10.42
C CYS A 20 -3.81 1.15 10.95
N GLY A 21 -3.94 2.17 10.09
CA GLY A 21 -3.93 3.58 10.49
C GLY A 21 -2.57 4.27 10.39
N GLU A 22 -1.54 3.58 9.89
CA GLU A 22 -0.21 4.13 9.65
C GLU A 22 -0.05 4.55 8.18
N THR A 23 0.95 5.39 7.90
CA THR A 23 1.32 5.81 6.53
C THR A 23 2.74 5.38 6.23
N PHE A 24 2.95 4.74 5.08
CA PHE A 24 4.28 4.38 4.58
C PHE A 24 4.65 5.26 3.39
N VAL A 25 5.91 5.71 3.35
CA VAL A 25 6.44 6.55 2.27
C VAL A 25 7.65 5.84 1.66
N PHE A 26 7.59 5.55 0.37
CA PHE A 26 8.77 5.10 -0.38
C PHE A 26 9.55 6.32 -0.87
N ASN A 27 10.89 6.25 -0.82
CA ASN A 27 11.75 7.29 -1.40
C ASN A 27 11.83 7.18 -2.94
N ASP A 28 11.33 6.07 -3.47
CA ASP A 28 11.28 5.73 -4.89
C ASP A 28 9.81 5.53 -5.25
N CYS A 29 9.36 5.95 -6.43
CA CYS A 29 7.96 5.82 -6.88
C CYS A 29 7.59 4.37 -7.27
N MET A 30 8.01 3.38 -6.47
CA MET A 30 7.81 1.95 -6.69
C MET A 30 6.76 1.39 -5.72
N LEU A 31 6.10 0.31 -6.14
CA LEU A 31 5.04 -0.36 -5.38
C LEU A 31 5.62 -1.18 -4.20
N PRO A 32 4.84 -1.42 -3.12
CA PRO A 32 5.22 -2.32 -2.04
C PRO A 32 5.67 -3.70 -2.54
N SER A 33 4.96 -4.28 -3.51
CA SER A 33 5.29 -5.57 -4.12
C SER A 33 6.65 -5.56 -4.85
N GLU A 34 7.04 -4.45 -5.48
CA GLU A 34 8.35 -4.30 -6.13
C GLU A 34 9.49 -4.28 -5.11
N HIS A 35 9.22 -3.79 -3.90
CA HIS A 35 10.13 -3.86 -2.75
C HIS A 35 10.08 -5.21 -2.01
N SER A 36 9.36 -6.21 -2.54
CA SER A 36 9.15 -7.52 -1.92
C SER A 36 8.43 -7.48 -0.57
N PHE A 37 7.64 -6.43 -0.30
CA PHE A 37 6.76 -6.43 0.86
C PHE A 37 5.62 -7.42 0.65
N ARG A 38 5.50 -8.37 1.58
CA ARG A 38 4.38 -9.35 1.63
C ARG A 38 3.49 -9.15 2.84
N PHE A 39 3.96 -8.39 3.83
CA PHE A 39 3.27 -8.20 5.10
C PHE A 39 3.36 -6.73 5.55
N CYS A 40 2.30 -6.32 6.24
CA CYS A 40 2.20 -5.25 7.21
C CYS A 40 3.48 -5.01 8.02
N CYS A 41 4.34 -4.03 7.72
CA CYS A 41 5.47 -3.73 8.61
C CYS A 41 5.05 -3.12 9.96
N PHE A 42 3.79 -2.67 10.08
CA PHE A 42 3.21 -2.11 11.31
C PHE A 42 2.39 -3.13 12.10
N CYS A 43 1.43 -3.81 11.45
CA CYS A 43 0.52 -4.75 12.12
C CYS A 43 0.87 -6.24 11.93
N GLY A 44 1.74 -6.59 10.98
CA GLY A 44 2.15 -7.96 10.68
C GLY A 44 1.18 -8.78 9.81
N GLU A 45 0.04 -8.22 9.40
CA GLU A 45 -0.94 -8.90 8.54
C GLU A 45 -0.49 -8.95 7.08
N GLU A 46 -1.05 -9.84 6.24
CA GLU A 46 -0.67 -9.93 4.83
C GLU A 46 -1.00 -8.63 4.09
N LEU A 47 -0.10 -8.15 3.23
CA LEU A 47 -0.30 -6.88 2.53
C LEU A 47 -1.16 -7.07 1.28
N SER A 48 -2.13 -6.19 1.07
CA SER A 48 -2.89 -6.07 -0.19
C SER A 48 -2.76 -4.64 -0.71
N GLU A 49 -2.15 -4.44 -1.88
CA GLU A 49 -1.87 -3.11 -2.44
C GLU A 49 -2.95 -2.65 -3.44
N THR A 50 -3.30 -1.37 -3.40
CA THR A 50 -4.18 -0.68 -4.36
C THR A 50 -3.48 0.59 -4.82
N VAL A 51 -3.11 0.64 -6.10
CA VAL A 51 -2.42 1.77 -6.73
C VAL A 51 -3.44 2.85 -7.09
N PHE A 52 -3.05 4.12 -6.99
CA PHE A 52 -3.91 5.22 -7.42
C PHE A 52 -3.72 5.42 -8.92
N GLU A 53 -4.68 4.94 -9.73
CA GLU A 53 -4.70 5.22 -11.16
C GLU A 53 -5.36 6.60 -11.40
N GLU A 54 -4.57 7.63 -11.71
CA GLU A 54 -5.11 8.86 -12.27
C GLU A 54 -5.58 8.59 -13.71
N GLU A 55 -6.90 8.40 -13.89
CA GLU A 55 -7.51 8.42 -15.22
C GLU A 55 -7.36 9.82 -15.83
N TRP A 56 -6.28 10.01 -16.61
CA TRP A 56 -6.10 11.16 -17.49
C TRP A 56 -7.14 11.09 -18.61
N ASN A 57 -8.24 11.84 -18.47
CA ASN A 57 -9.23 11.99 -19.52
C ASN A 57 -8.82 13.17 -20.43
N ASP A 58 -8.32 12.86 -21.63
CA ASP A 58 -7.90 13.80 -22.70
C ASP A 58 -9.06 14.69 -23.21
#